data_AF-U2TJS7-F1
#
_entry.id   AF-U2TJS7-F1
#
_cell.length_a   1.000
_cell.length_b   1.000
_cell.length_c   1.000
_cell.angle_alpha   90.00
_cell.angle_beta   90.00
_cell.angle_gamma   90.00
#
_symmetry.space_group_name_H-M   'P 1'
#
loop_
_entity.id
_entity.type
_entity.pdbx_description
1 polymer ?
#
loop_
_entity_poly.entity_id
_entity_poly.type
_entity_poly.pdbx_seq_one_letter_code
_entity_poly.pdbx_strand_id
1 'polypeptide(L)'
;MPNEVRTLDVSRPVGELVGENPGLKGILDELGFEDLPADRALPEIAEGLGVEFSVVSMALMASGYDVIGYVPEDSGYRSPLPDMLGVLFGGSYEGEGLPDASTAPMFANMEMAIRRAQESGRLPKQ
;
A
#
# COMPACT_ATOMS: atom_id res chain seq x y z
N MET A 1 -17.39 -18.66 10.06
CA MET A 1 -16.57 -19.42 9.11
C MET A 1 -15.13 -18.99 9.37
N PRO A 2 -14.17 -19.89 9.61
CA PRO A 2 -12.77 -19.48 9.66
C PRO A 2 -12.44 -18.87 8.30
N ASN A 3 -11.84 -17.68 8.29
CA ASN A 3 -11.31 -17.08 7.05
C ASN A 3 -10.27 -18.05 6.50
N GLU A 4 -10.62 -18.76 5.42
CA GLU A 4 -9.65 -19.51 4.63
C GLU A 4 -8.65 -18.50 4.09
N VAL A 5 -7.44 -18.53 4.65
CA VAL A 5 -6.33 -17.72 4.17
C VAL A 5 -5.99 -18.23 2.78
N ARG A 6 -6.14 -17.38 1.76
CA ARG A 6 -5.88 -17.74 0.37
C ARG A 6 -4.40 -17.56 0.09
N THR A 7 -3.65 -18.66 0.03
CA THR A 7 -2.23 -18.61 -0.31
C THR A 7 -2.05 -18.28 -1.79
N LEU A 8 -1.21 -17.30 -2.09
CA LEU A 8 -0.87 -16.82 -3.42
C LEU A 8 0.63 -17.01 -3.64
N ASP A 9 0.99 -18.00 -4.47
CA ASP A 9 2.37 -18.22 -4.88
C ASP A 9 2.72 -17.33 -6.07
N VAL A 10 3.38 -16.21 -5.78
CA VAL A 10 3.66 -15.16 -6.77
C VAL A 10 4.83 -15.49 -7.69
N SER A 11 5.48 -16.65 -7.51
CA SER A 11 6.46 -17.17 -8.47
C SER A 11 5.80 -17.75 -9.72
N ARG A 12 4.49 -18.01 -9.68
CA ARG A 12 3.72 -18.56 -10.79
C ARG A 12 3.27 -17.48 -11.77
N PRO A 13 2.96 -17.85 -13.03
CA PRO A 13 2.42 -16.93 -14.02
C PRO A 13 1.12 -16.26 -13.55
N VAL A 14 0.99 -14.95 -13.76
CA VAL A 14 -0.15 -14.16 -13.29
C VAL A 14 -1.47 -14.62 -13.91
N GLY A 15 -1.45 -15.18 -15.12
CA GLY A 15 -2.63 -15.75 -15.78
C GLY A 15 -3.21 -16.93 -15.00
N GLU A 16 -2.35 -17.80 -14.46
CA GLU A 16 -2.78 -18.91 -13.59
C GLU A 16 -3.37 -18.39 -12.29
N LEU A 17 -2.68 -17.42 -11.67
CA LEU A 17 -3.10 -16.83 -10.40
C LEU A 17 -4.47 -16.17 -10.50
N VAL A 18 -4.72 -15.39 -11.56
CA VAL A 18 -6.00 -14.75 -11.83
C VAL A 18 -7.10 -15.77 -12.14
N GLY A 19 -6.78 -16.85 -12.85
CA GLY A 19 -7.73 -17.91 -13.16
C GLY A 19 -8.18 -18.70 -11.92
N GLU A 20 -7.29 -18.88 -10.96
CA GLU A 20 -7.54 -19.65 -9.72
C GLU A 20 -8.15 -18.80 -8.60
N ASN A 21 -7.98 -17.48 -8.63
CA ASN A 21 -8.39 -16.56 -7.57
C ASN A 21 -9.41 -15.54 -8.06
N PRO A 22 -10.72 -15.84 -7.96
CA PRO A 22 -11.77 -14.89 -8.30
C PRO A 22 -11.62 -13.60 -7.47
N GLY A 23 -11.49 -12.47 -8.16
CA GLY A 23 -11.30 -11.15 -7.56
C GLY A 23 -9.86 -10.63 -7.57
N LEU A 24 -8.86 -11.49 -7.76
CA LEU A 24 -7.45 -11.06 -7.79
C LEU A 24 -7.20 -10.03 -8.90
N LYS A 25 -7.79 -10.22 -10.08
CA LYS A 25 -7.68 -9.24 -11.17
C LYS A 25 -8.16 -7.85 -10.75
N GLY A 26 -9.30 -7.75 -10.06
CA GLY A 26 -9.81 -6.45 -9.61
C GLY A 26 -8.86 -5.75 -8.64
N ILE A 27 -8.26 -6.51 -7.72
CA ILE A 27 -7.25 -5.99 -6.79
C ILE A 27 -6.00 -5.52 -7.54
N LEU A 28 -5.52 -6.31 -8.51
CA LEU A 28 -4.36 -5.95 -9.31
C LEU A 28 -4.62 -4.69 -10.17
N ASP A 29 -5.82 -4.58 -10.75
CA ASP A 29 -6.24 -3.38 -11.49
C ASP A 29 -6.27 -2.14 -10.57
N GLU A 30 -6.77 -2.26 -9.34
CA GLU A 30 -6.74 -1.18 -8.32
C GLU A 30 -5.31 -0.78 -7.91
N LEU A 31 -4.37 -1.73 -7.96
CA LEU A 31 -2.94 -1.48 -7.72
C LEU A 31 -2.21 -0.92 -8.95
N GLY A 32 -2.91 -0.73 -10.07
CA GLY A 32 -2.35 -0.18 -11.31
C GLY A 32 -1.71 -1.21 -12.24
N PHE A 33 -1.94 -2.50 -12.01
CA PHE A 33 -1.50 -3.58 -12.89
C PHE A 33 -2.56 -3.90 -13.95
N GLU A 34 -2.75 -2.97 -14.89
CA GLU A 34 -3.80 -3.07 -15.92
C GLU A 34 -3.40 -4.01 -17.09
N ASP A 35 -2.12 -4.01 -17.48
CA ASP A 35 -1.57 -4.87 -18.52
C ASP A 35 -0.76 -6.01 -17.89
N LEU A 36 -1.42 -7.17 -17.75
CA LEU A 36 -0.87 -8.36 -17.10
C LEU A 36 -0.48 -9.40 -18.16
N PRO A 37 0.80 -9.46 -18.58
CA PRO A 37 1.28 -10.53 -19.44
C PRO A 37 1.12 -11.87 -18.71
N ALA A 38 0.18 -12.68 -19.17
CA ALA A 38 -0.34 -13.86 -18.46
C ALA A 38 0.72 -14.92 -18.14
N ASP A 39 1.82 -14.94 -18.89
CA ASP A 39 2.95 -15.85 -18.79
C ASP A 39 4.03 -15.41 -17.79
N ARG A 40 3.95 -14.18 -17.26
CA ARG A 40 4.95 -13.62 -16.33
C ARG A 40 4.50 -13.66 -14.89
N ALA A 41 5.47 -13.76 -13.99
CA ALA A 41 5.25 -13.69 -12.55
C ALA A 41 5.06 -12.23 -12.09
N LEU A 42 4.23 -12.02 -11.06
CA LEU A 42 3.91 -10.68 -10.53
C LEU A 42 5.15 -9.87 -10.10
N PRO A 43 6.19 -10.44 -9.44
CA PRO A 43 7.40 -9.72 -9.10
C PRO A 43 8.11 -9.12 -10.32
N GLU A 44 8.17 -9.88 -11.41
CA GLU A 44 8.85 -9.40 -12.62
C GLU A 44 8.05 -8.30 -13.34
N ILE A 45 6.72 -8.35 -13.25
CA ILE A 45 5.85 -7.30 -13.78
C ILE A 45 6.04 -6.03 -12.96
N ALA A 46 6.08 -6.13 -11.63
CA ALA A 46 6.31 -4.99 -10.73
C ALA A 46 7.66 -4.33 -10.98
N GLU A 47 8.72 -5.14 -11.12
CA GLU A 47 10.06 -4.66 -11.46
C GLU A 47 10.07 -3.89 -12.80
N GLY A 48 9.39 -4.42 -13.84
CA GLY A 48 9.26 -3.75 -15.13
C GLY A 48 8.52 -2.41 -15.07
N LEU A 49 7.67 -2.21 -14.06
CA LEU A 49 6.98 -0.96 -13.77
C LEU A 49 7.76 -0.04 -12.82
N GLY A 50 8.94 -0.46 -12.34
CA GLY A 50 9.72 0.28 -11.34
C GLY A 50 9.07 0.30 -9.95
N VAL A 51 8.15 -0.63 -9.69
CA VAL A 51 7.47 -0.79 -8.41
C VAL A 51 8.15 -1.89 -7.62
N GLU A 52 8.52 -1.59 -6.38
CA GLU A 52 9.11 -2.57 -5.50
C GLU A 52 8.03 -3.58 -5.04
N PHE A 53 8.35 -4.87 -5.18
CA PHE A 53 7.34 -5.91 -5.03
C PHE A 53 6.89 -6.12 -3.58
N SER A 54 7.67 -5.76 -2.56
CA SER A 54 7.21 -5.79 -1.17
C SER A 54 6.02 -4.85 -0.92
N VAL A 55 5.93 -3.72 -1.65
CA VAL A 55 4.74 -2.85 -1.59
C VAL A 55 3.49 -3.57 -2.12
N VAL A 56 3.66 -4.27 -3.24
CA VAL A 56 2.58 -5.07 -3.86
C VAL A 56 2.17 -6.23 -2.95
N SER A 57 3.15 -6.94 -2.37
CA SER A 57 2.88 -8.06 -1.46
C SER A 57 2.15 -7.60 -0.20
N MET A 58 2.49 -6.43 0.35
CA MET A 58 1.75 -5.83 1.46
C MET A 58 0.28 -5.54 1.12
N ALA A 59 0.01 -5.01 -0.07
CA ALA A 59 -1.36 -4.74 -0.51
C ALA A 59 -2.17 -6.03 -0.71
N LEU A 60 -1.55 -7.06 -1.29
CA LEU A 60 -2.16 -8.39 -1.43
C LEU A 60 -2.45 -9.03 -0.07
N MET A 61 -1.52 -8.91 0.89
CA MET A 61 -1.74 -9.37 2.27
C MET A 61 -2.88 -8.62 2.97
N ALA A 62 -2.95 -7.30 2.80
CA ALA A 62 -4.06 -6.48 3.31
C ALA A 62 -5.41 -6.86 2.69
N SER A 63 -5.39 -7.38 1.46
CA SER A 63 -6.56 -7.89 0.75
C SER A 63 -6.94 -9.33 1.16
N GLY A 64 -6.22 -9.93 2.11
CA GLY A 64 -6.53 -11.24 2.69
C GLY A 64 -5.80 -12.43 2.07
N TYR A 65 -4.76 -12.19 1.26
CA TYR A 65 -3.90 -13.25 0.73
C TYR A 65 -2.71 -13.54 1.66
N ASP A 66 -2.24 -14.78 1.65
CA ASP A 66 -0.94 -15.16 2.19
C ASP A 66 0.06 -15.30 1.04
N VAL A 67 1.01 -14.39 0.93
CA VAL A 67 1.87 -14.26 -0.25
C VAL A 67 3.17 -15.04 -0.06
N ILE A 68 3.44 -15.99 -0.95
CA ILE A 68 4.66 -16.83 -0.94
C ILE A 68 5.37 -16.81 -2.30
N GLY A 69 6.56 -17.38 -2.39
CA GLY A 69 7.29 -17.51 -3.66
C GLY A 69 8.07 -16.26 -4.08
N TYR A 70 8.05 -15.21 -3.26
CA TYR A 70 8.91 -14.04 -3.39
C TYR A 70 10.03 -14.08 -2.34
N VAL A 71 11.27 -14.08 -2.81
CA VAL A 71 12.44 -13.83 -1.97
C VAL A 71 12.94 -12.44 -2.35
N PRO A 72 12.79 -11.43 -1.47
CA PRO A 72 13.36 -10.12 -1.74
C PRO A 72 14.87 -10.28 -1.86
N GLU A 73 15.44 -9.83 -2.97
CA GLU A 73 16.87 -9.54 -2.98
C GLU A 73 17.12 -8.43 -1.96
N ASP A 74 18.24 -8.50 -1.24
CA ASP A 74 18.67 -7.42 -0.34
C ASP A 74 19.08 -6.21 -1.18
N SER A 75 18.08 -5.53 -1.73
CA SER A 75 18.19 -4.40 -2.65
C SER A 75 18.63 -3.13 -1.92
N GLY A 76 18.78 -3.19 -0.60
CA GLY A 76 18.96 -2.01 0.26
C GLY A 76 17.72 -1.10 0.29
N TYR A 77 16.61 -1.50 -0.31
CA TYR A 77 15.37 -0.73 -0.31
C TYR A 77 14.83 -0.62 1.11
N ARG A 78 14.85 0.61 1.63
CA ARG A 78 14.13 0.97 2.86
C ARG A 78 12.83 1.61 2.43
N SER A 79 11.71 0.96 2.75
CA SER A 79 10.40 1.55 2.56
C SER A 79 10.36 2.92 3.25
N PRO A 80 9.89 3.98 2.58
CA PRO A 80 9.70 5.29 3.22
C PRO A 80 8.46 5.31 4.12
N LEU A 81 7.62 4.27 4.09
CA LEU A 81 6.36 4.22 4.85
C LEU A 81 6.56 4.33 6.36
N PRO A 82 7.52 3.63 7.01
CA PRO A 82 7.79 3.81 8.44
C PRO A 82 8.15 5.26 8.79
N ASP A 83 8.96 5.92 7.94
CA ASP A 83 9.36 7.31 8.14
C ASP A 83 8.17 8.25 7.92
N MET A 84 7.37 8.03 6.88
CA MET A 84 6.15 8.81 6.61
C MET A 84 5.09 8.63 7.70
N LEU A 85 4.87 7.40 8.19
CA LEU A 85 3.99 7.13 9.32
C LEU A 85 4.54 7.75 10.61
N GLY A 86 5.86 7.75 10.78
CA GLY A 86 6.55 8.47 11.84
C GLY A 86 6.28 9.98 11.78
N VAL A 87 6.28 10.59 10.60
CA VAL A 87 5.92 12.00 10.42
C VAL A 87 4.42 12.26 10.65
N LEU A 88 3.54 11.34 10.23
CA LEU A 88 2.08 11.51 10.31
C LEU A 88 1.50 11.20 11.70
N PHE A 89 2.12 10.28 12.45
CA PHE A 89 1.60 9.76 13.72
C PHE A 89 2.60 9.85 14.88
N GLY A 90 3.87 10.14 14.61
CA GLY A 90 4.93 10.33 15.61
C GLY A 90 5.21 11.82 15.84
N GLY A 91 4.83 12.33 17.01
CA GLY A 91 5.06 13.71 17.42
C GLY A 91 6.50 14.09 17.77
N SER A 92 7.52 13.55 17.10
CA SER A 92 8.93 13.86 17.41
C SER A 92 9.79 13.89 16.15
N TYR A 93 9.71 14.99 15.41
CA TYR A 93 10.64 15.31 14.33
C TYR A 93 11.93 15.91 14.90
N GLU A 94 13.07 15.23 14.74
CA GLU A 94 14.43 15.76 14.95
C GLU A 94 15.19 15.94 13.61
N GLY A 95 14.50 16.39 12.56
CA GLY A 95 15.10 16.81 11.29
C GLY A 95 15.02 18.33 11.10
N GLU A 96 15.74 18.88 10.13
CA GLU A 96 15.73 20.33 9.85
C GLU A 96 14.32 20.89 9.64
N GLY A 97 13.99 21.95 10.38
CA GLY A 97 12.64 22.50 10.51
C GLY A 97 11.89 22.67 9.19
N LEU A 98 10.64 22.22 9.19
CA LEU A 98 9.69 22.43 8.09
C LEU A 98 9.61 23.92 7.71
N PRO A 99 9.41 24.25 6.43
CA PRO A 99 9.16 25.63 6.01
C PRO A 99 7.91 26.17 6.71
N ASP A 100 7.99 27.44 7.07
CA ASP A 100 7.08 28.16 7.97
C ASP A 100 5.60 27.91 7.66
N ALA A 101 4.82 27.58 8.70
CA ALA A 101 3.44 27.07 8.65
C ALA A 101 2.41 28.03 8.01
N SER A 102 2.83 29.24 7.63
CA SER A 102 1.99 30.26 7.01
C SER A 102 1.73 30.07 5.50
N THR A 103 2.34 29.06 4.85
CA THR A 103 2.30 28.93 3.38
C THR A 103 1.66 27.64 2.83
N ALA A 104 1.22 26.70 3.67
CA ALA A 104 0.72 25.40 3.20
C ALA A 104 -0.83 25.29 3.24
N PRO A 105 -1.54 25.33 2.09
CA PRO A 105 -3.01 25.20 2.03
C PRO A 105 -3.55 23.84 2.52
N MET A 106 -2.67 22.85 2.70
CA MET A 106 -3.00 21.54 3.28
C MET A 106 -3.50 21.62 4.73
N PHE A 107 -2.88 22.46 5.58
CA PHE A 107 -3.26 22.53 7.00
C PHE A 107 -4.65 23.13 7.21
N ALA A 108 -5.01 24.16 6.44
CA ALA A 108 -6.35 24.75 6.48
C ALA A 108 -7.44 23.75 6.04
N ASN A 109 -7.13 22.88 5.07
CA ASN A 109 -8.04 21.84 4.61
C ASN A 109 -8.19 20.73 5.67
N MET A 110 -7.11 20.38 6.37
CA MET A 110 -7.14 19.38 7.45
C MET A 110 -7.93 19.88 8.67
N GLU A 111 -7.74 21.12 9.11
CA GLU A 111 -8.52 21.70 10.21
C GLU A 111 -10.02 21.72 9.91
N MET A 112 -10.41 22.07 8.67
CA MET A 112 -11.80 22.01 8.24
C MET A 112 -12.34 20.58 8.21
N ALA A 113 -11.55 19.60 7.76
CA ALA A 113 -11.96 18.19 7.75
C ALA A 113 -12.14 17.63 9.16
N ILE A 114 -11.23 17.97 10.09
CA ILE A 114 -11.32 17.59 11.50
C ILE A 114 -12.56 18.22 12.14
N ARG A 115 -12.80 19.52 11.91
CA ARG A 115 -13.99 20.21 12.43
C ARG A 115 -15.29 19.59 11.92
N ARG A 116 -15.38 19.29 10.62
CA ARG A 116 -16.54 18.58 10.04
C ARG A 116 -16.73 17.19 10.64
N ALA A 117 -15.66 16.45 10.87
CA ALA A 117 -15.72 15.13 11.47
C ALA A 117 -16.20 15.19 12.94
N GLN A 118 -15.80 16.20 13.70
CA GLN A 118 -16.29 16.48 15.05
C GLN A 118 -17.77 16.92 15.08
N GLU A 119 -18.19 17.74 14.12
CA GLU A 119 -19.59 18.16 13.98
C GLU A 119 -20.50 16.99 13.60
N SER A 120 -20.00 16.06 12.78
CA SER A 120 -20.70 14.83 12.40
C SER A 120 -20.68 13.72 13.47
N GLY A 121 -20.00 13.95 14.61
CA GLY A 121 -19.89 12.99 15.71
C GLY A 121 -18.96 11.80 15.44
N ARG A 122 -18.20 11.83 14.33
CA ARG A 122 -17.21 10.80 13.98
C ARG A 122 -15.91 10.92 14.76
N LEU A 123 -15.61 12.12 15.25
CA LEU A 123 -14.48 12.37 16.14
C LEU A 123 -14.96 13.04 17.43
N PRO A 124 -14.33 12.74 18.57
CA PRO A 124 -14.60 13.45 19.82
C PRO A 124 -14.20 14.92 19.66
N LYS A 125 -15.04 15.79 20.21
CA LYS A 125 -14.70 17.20 20.40
C LYS A 125 -13.69 17.27 21.55
N GLN A 126 -12.58 17.95 21.33
CA GLN A 126 -11.67 18.31 22.42
C GLN A 126 -12.29 19.40 23.29
#